data_AF-A0A6F8ZQZ8-F1
#
_entry.id   AF-A0A6F8ZQZ8-F1
#
_cell.length_a   1.000
_cell.length_b   1.000
_cell.length_c   1.000
_cell.angle_alpha   90.00
_cell.angle_beta   90.00
_cell.angle_gamma   90.00
#
_symmetry.space_group_name_H-M   'P 1'
#
loop_
_entity.id
_entity.type
_entity.pdbx_description
1 polymer ?
#
loop_
_entity_poly.entity_id
_entity_poly.type
_entity_poly.pdbx_seq_one_letter_code
_entity_poly.pdbx_strand_id
1 'polypeptide(L)' 'MTYHLNKKIKREITDGIVDFIALDMRPINLAEGVGFKMMIKILVPGYTVPKRETIMHALTAKFDNTKEKVLHDCHCTFHY' A
#
# COMPACT_ATOMS: atom_id res chain seq x y z
N MET A 1 -21.21 7.25 -16.58
CA MET A 1 -19.82 7.23 -17.05
C MET A 1 -19.06 6.16 -16.27
N THR A 2 -18.89 4.95 -16.81
CA THR A 2 -18.14 3.88 -16.13
C THR A 2 -16.66 4.04 -16.46
N TYR A 3 -15.90 4.63 -15.53
CA TYR A 3 -14.46 4.78 -15.67
C TYR A 3 -13.78 3.41 -15.53
N HIS A 4 -13.35 2.81 -16.64
CA HIS A 4 -12.53 1.61 -16.61
C HIS A 4 -11.09 1.99 -16.31
N LEU A 5 -10.70 1.87 -15.04
CA LEU A 5 -9.31 2.07 -14.64
C LEU A 5 -8.42 0.97 -15.22
N ASN A 6 -7.32 1.38 -15.84
CA ASN A 6 -6.25 0.50 -16.28
C ASN A 6 -5.71 -0.33 -15.09
N LYS A 7 -5.45 -1.62 -15.30
CA LYS A 7 -4.89 -2.52 -14.27
C LYS A 7 -3.61 -1.97 -13.64
N LYS A 8 -2.76 -1.29 -14.41
CA LYS A 8 -1.52 -0.67 -13.91
C LYS A 8 -1.82 0.41 -12.86
N ILE A 9 -2.74 1.33 -13.19
CA ILE A 9 -3.12 2.44 -12.31
C ILE A 9 -3.77 1.93 -11.02
N LYS A 10 -4.59 0.87 -11.10
CA LYS A 10 -5.17 0.25 -9.89
C LYS A 10 -4.09 -0.25 -8.92
N ARG A 11 -3.03 -0.85 -9.47
CA ARG A 11 -1.89 -1.32 -8.68
C ARG A 11 -1.15 -0.15 -8.04
N GLU A 12 -0.86 0.90 -8.81
CA GLU A 12 -0.18 2.11 -8.30
C GLU A 12 -0.97 2.79 -7.16
N ILE A 13 -2.30 2.86 -7.27
CA ILE A 13 -3.16 3.37 -6.19
C ILE A 13 -3.09 2.45 -4.97
N THR A 14 -3.11 1.13 -5.16
CA THR A 14 -2.99 0.17 -4.06
C THR A 14 -1.66 0.34 -3.34
N ASP A 15 -0.57 0.43 -4.11
CA ASP A 15 0.78 0.61 -3.58
C ASP A 15 0.90 1.92 -2.80
N GLY A 16 0.29 3.01 -3.29
CA GLY A 16 0.24 4.30 -2.60
C GLY A 16 -0.58 4.27 -1.30
N ILE A 17 -1.68 3.51 -1.26
CA ILE A 17 -2.44 3.30 -0.02
C ILE A 17 -1.60 2.51 1.00
N VAL A 18 -0.87 1.50 0.55
CA VAL A 18 0.05 0.73 1.41
C VAL A 18 1.16 1.63 1.97
N ASP A 19 1.73 2.51 1.14
CA ASP A 19 2.74 3.48 1.57
C ASP A 19 2.18 4.49 2.57
N PHE A 20 0.98 5.01 2.33
CA PHE A 20 0.30 5.89 3.29
C PHE A 20 0.12 5.21 4.65
N ILE A 21 -0.31 3.95 4.66
CA ILE A 21 -0.47 3.18 5.90
C ILE A 21 0.87 2.96 6.60
N ALA A 22 1.92 2.63 5.84
CA ALA A 22 3.25 2.35 6.37
C ALA A 22 3.95 3.61 6.91
N LEU A 23 3.94 4.71 6.15
CA LEU A 23 4.63 5.96 6.49
C LEU A 23 3.94 6.70 7.64
N ASP A 24 2.60 6.74 7.63
CA ASP A 24 1.85 7.45 8.68
C ASP A 24 1.50 6.55 9.88
N MET A 25 2.05 5.33 9.92
CA MET A 25 1.83 4.35 10.99
C MET A 25 0.34 4.12 11.29
N ARG A 26 -0.49 4.09 10.26
CA ARG A 26 -1.94 3.96 10.40
C ARG A 26 -2.35 2.49 10.56
N PRO A 27 -3.40 2.18 11.34
CA PRO A 27 -3.91 0.82 11.41
C PRO A 27 -4.54 0.43 10.07
N ILE A 28 -4.31 -0.81 9.62
CA ILE A 28 -4.83 -1.33 8.35
C ILE A 28 -6.37 -1.24 8.29
N ASN A 29 -7.04 -1.30 9.44
CA ASN A 29 -8.49 -1.13 9.57
C ASN A 29 -9.01 0.21 9.03
N LEU A 30 -8.15 1.24 8.95
CA LEU A 30 -8.48 2.53 8.37
C LEU A 30 -8.92 2.40 6.90
N ALA A 31 -8.29 1.51 6.13
CA ALA A 31 -8.64 1.29 4.73
C ALA A 31 -10.04 0.69 4.53
N GLU A 32 -10.58 0.03 5.55
CA GLU A 32 -11.95 -0.51 5.52
C GLU A 32 -13.01 0.47 6.03
N GLY A 33 -12.58 1.56 6.67
CA GLY A 33 -13.44 2.59 7.21
C GLY A 33 -14.34 3.24 6.15
N VAL A 34 -15.58 3.51 6.53
CA VAL A 34 -16.59 4.10 5.63
C VAL A 34 -16.13 5.46 5.10
N GLY A 35 -15.52 6.29 5.97
CA GLY A 35 -14.97 7.60 5.58
C GLY A 35 -13.84 7.50 4.56
N PHE A 36 -12.93 6.53 4.73
CA PHE A 36 -11.85 6.30 3.78
C PHE A 36 -12.37 5.85 2.41
N LYS A 37 -13.32 4.90 2.40
CA LYS A 37 -13.98 4.45 1.16
C LYS A 37 -14.73 5.58 0.45
N MET A 38 -15.40 6.46 1.20
CA MET A 38 -16.06 7.65 0.64
C MET A 38 -15.04 8.60 0.00
N MET A 39 -13.94 8.89 0.70
CA MET A 39 -12.86 9.73 0.18
C MET A 39 -12.28 9.17 -1.12
N ILE A 40 -11.96 7.87 -1.15
CA ILE A 40 -11.41 7.21 -2.35
C ILE A 40 -12.42 7.17 -3.49
N LYS A 41 -13.72 7.01 -3.20
CA LYS A 41 -14.78 7.04 -4.22
C LYS A 41 -14.92 8.43 -4.87
N ILE A 42 -14.67 9.50 -4.11
CA ILE A 42 -14.66 10.88 -4.63
C ILE A 42 -13.40 11.12 -5.47
N LEU A 43 -12.23 10.74 -4.95
CA LEU A 43 -10.94 10.95 -5.64
C LEU A 43 -10.80 10.10 -6.90
N VAL A 44 -11.19 8.82 -6.83
CA VAL A 44 -11.06 7.83 -7.90
C VAL A 44 -12.34 6.98 -7.99
N PRO A 45 -13.39 7.47 -8.68
CA PRO A 45 -14.71 6.81 -8.71
C PRO A 45 -14.75 5.43 -9.38
N GLY A 46 -13.69 5.04 -10.09
CA GLY A 46 -13.54 3.71 -10.71
C GLY A 46 -12.66 2.73 -9.95
N TYR A 47 -12.16 3.11 -8.77
CA TYR A 47 -11.29 2.25 -7.94
C TYR A 47 -12.08 1.66 -6.77
N THR A 48 -11.95 0.35 -6.58
CA THR A 48 -12.52 -0.36 -5.44
C THR A 48 -11.39 -0.66 -4.47
N VAL A 49 -11.53 -0.19 -3.23
CA VAL A 49 -10.55 -0.45 -2.18
C VAL A 49 -10.46 -1.97 -1.96
N PRO A 50 -9.27 -2.58 -2.07
CA PRO A 50 -9.09 -4.00 -1.84
C PRO A 50 -9.33 -4.35 -0.36
N LYS A 51 -9.59 -5.64 -0.09
CA LYS A 51 -9.81 -6.14 1.27
C LYS A 51 -8.59 -5.92 2.15
N ARG A 52 -8.79 -5.79 3.47
CA ARG A 52 -7.71 -5.68 4.46
C ARG A 52 -6.63 -6.74 4.30
N GLU A 53 -7.03 -7.99 4.04
CA GLU A 53 -6.10 -9.11 3.84
C GLU A 53 -5.14 -8.85 2.68
N THR A 54 -5.64 -8.35 1.55
CA THR A 54 -4.82 -8.02 0.38
C THR A 54 -3.84 -6.90 0.67
N ILE A 55 -4.28 -5.87 1.41
CA ILE A 55 -3.43 -4.76 1.84
C ILE A 55 -2.37 -5.26 2.83
N MET A 56 -2.75 -6.16 3.75
CA MET A 56 -1.84 -6.75 4.73
C MET A 56 -0.75 -7.59 4.06
N HIS A 57 -1.12 -8.44 3.09
CA HIS A 57 -0.13 -9.21 2.32
C HIS A 57 0.83 -8.30 1.55
N ALA A 58 0.32 -7.24 0.90
CA ALA A 58 1.16 -6.27 0.19
C ALA A 58 2.10 -5.52 1.14
N LEU A 59 1.61 -5.17 2.34
CA LEU A 59 2.38 -4.50 3.38
C LEU A 59 3.50 -5.41 3.92
N THR A 60 3.19 -6.66 4.28
CA THR A 60 4.20 -7.64 4.73
C THR A 60 5.29 -7.84 3.67
N ALA A 61 4.90 -8.02 2.40
CA ALA A 61 5.86 -8.15 1.31
C ALA A 61 6.77 -6.91 1.17
N LYS A 62 6.24 -5.69 1.38
CA LYS A 62 7.05 -4.46 1.37
C LYS A 62 8.02 -4.40 2.56
N PHE A 63 7.58 -4.82 3.75
CA PHE A 63 8.45 -4.87 4.93
C PHE A 63 9.58 -5.89 4.78
N ASP A 64 9.28 -7.08 4.26
CA ASP A 64 10.31 -8.11 4.03
C ASP A 64 11.36 -7.63 3.03
N ASN A 65 10.95 -7.03 1.90
CA ASN A 65 11.87 -6.43 0.94
C ASN A 65 12.72 -5.30 1.55
N THR A 66 12.11 -4.47 2.40
CA THR A 66 12.83 -3.37 3.06
C THR A 66 13.83 -3.89 4.08
N LYS A 67 13.44 -4.91 4.84
CA LYS A 67 14.30 -5.59 5.81
C LYS A 67 15.50 -6.25 5.11
N GLU A 68 15.28 -6.92 3.98
CA GLU A 68 16.37 -7.50 3.18
C GLU A 68 17.36 -6.45 2.69
N LYS A 69 16.87 -5.29 2.21
CA LYS A 69 17.73 -4.17 1.79
C LYS A 69 18.54 -3.62 2.95
N VAL A 70 17.91 -3.36 4.09
CA VAL A 70 18.60 -2.87 5.29
C VAL A 70 19.64 -3.89 5.77
N LEU A 71 19.34 -5.19 5.74
CA LEU A 71 20.29 -6.24 6.08
C LEU A 71 21.47 -6.31 5.11
N HIS A 72 21.20 -6.18 3.81
CA HIS A 72 22.24 -6.12 2.78
C HIS A 72 23.18 -4.92 3.01
N ASP A 73 22.62 -3.73 3.25
CA ASP A 73 23.38 -2.51 3.49
C ASP A 73 24.18 -2.56 4.82
N CYS A 74 23.60 -3.18 5.86
CA CYS A 74 24.32 -3.47 7.10
C CYS A 74 25.45 -4.50 6.89
N HIS A 75 25.25 -5.55 6.10
CA HIS A 75 26.32 -6.52 5.81
C HIS A 75 27.46 -5.92 4.98
N CYS A 76 27.17 -4.96 4.09
CA CYS A 76 28.20 -4.27 3.31
C CYS A 76 29.03 -3.27 4.14
N THR A 77 28.57 -2.83 5.31
CA THR A 77 29.25 -1.79 6.12
C THR A 77 30.25 -2.32 7.15
N PHE A 78 30.33 -3.64 7.36
CA PHE A 78 31.29 -4.27 8.30
C PHE A 78 32.59 -4.77 7.67
N HIS A 79 32.84 -4.49 6.38
CA HIS A 79 34.14 -4.70 5.74
C HIS A 79 34.93 -3.39 5.71
N TYR A 80 35.51 -2.99 6.84
CA TYR A 80 36.55 -1.96 6.94
C TYR A 80 37.57 -2.33 8.01
#